data_AF-C0BYJ5-F1
#
_entry.id   AF-C0BYJ5-F1
#
_cell.length_a   1.000
_cell.length_b   1.000
_cell.length_c   1.000
_cell.angle_alpha   90.00
_cell.angle_beta   90.00
_cell.angle_gamma   90.00
#
_symmetry.space_group_name_H-M   'P 1'
#
loop_
_entity.id
_entity.type
_entity.pdbx_description
1 polymer ?
#
loop_
_entity_poly.entity_id
_entity_poly.type
_entity_poly.pdbx_seq_one_letter_code
_entity_poly.pdbx_strand_id
1 'polypeptide(L)'
;MKYELYFLNNIHDSMEMVNVELDPFLDLFSQGDFDELTVKHIILNLANCIELLIKYRLEQEHWTLIFSDLNKAKYSDYLVGDFISVDVKSGILRLKNICEMKYVFTASIHIYQYRNRLMHYTLNGTFDHIIKDIASAMQEIAEFVEKEVIEALPKQAQKDFQNSIADYRKYAVILKELKL
;
A
#
# COMPACT_ATOMS: atom_id res chain seq x y z
N MET A 1 -29.04 -12.98 -0.39
CA MET A 1 -27.66 -13.18 -0.89
C MET A 1 -26.73 -12.52 0.12
N LYS A 2 -25.79 -13.26 0.72
CA LYS A 2 -24.78 -12.69 1.63
C LYS A 2 -23.67 -12.12 0.75
N TYR A 3 -23.29 -10.86 0.96
CA TYR A 3 -22.18 -10.22 0.24
C TYR A 3 -20.98 -10.19 1.19
N GLU A 4 -19.91 -10.89 0.84
CA GLU A 4 -18.69 -10.97 1.64
C GLU A 4 -17.48 -10.67 0.76
N LEU A 5 -16.63 -9.75 1.23
CA LEU A 5 -15.33 -9.45 0.64
C LEU A 5 -14.26 -9.82 1.67
N TYR A 6 -13.33 -10.67 1.28
CA TYR A 6 -12.24 -11.08 2.17
C TYR A 6 -11.17 -10.01 2.22
N PHE A 7 -10.64 -9.75 3.42
CA PHE A 7 -9.61 -8.74 3.64
C PHE A 7 -8.37 -8.92 2.76
N LEU A 8 -7.95 -10.18 2.55
CA LEU A 8 -6.83 -10.51 1.65
C LEU A 8 -7.09 -10.10 0.20
N ASN A 9 -8.35 -10.16 -0.26
CA ASN A 9 -8.72 -9.70 -1.59
C ASN A 9 -8.52 -8.19 -1.68
N ASN A 10 -8.95 -7.42 -0.67
CA ASN A 10 -8.79 -5.97 -0.69
C ASN A 10 -7.32 -5.52 -0.76
N ILE A 11 -6.40 -6.25 -0.10
CA ILE A 11 -4.96 -5.98 -0.20
C ILE A 11 -4.48 -6.25 -1.63
N HIS A 12 -4.77 -7.44 -2.15
CA HIS A 12 -4.36 -7.84 -3.49
C HIS A 12 -4.94 -6.91 -4.56
N ASP A 13 -6.22 -6.59 -4.48
CA ASP A 13 -6.92 -5.69 -5.40
C ASP A 13 -6.29 -4.29 -5.39
N SER A 14 -5.85 -3.80 -4.23
CA SER A 14 -5.14 -2.51 -4.14
C SER A 14 -3.76 -2.56 -4.81
N MET A 15 -3.08 -3.71 -4.77
CA MET A 15 -1.82 -3.90 -5.51
C MET A 15 -2.07 -4.00 -7.01
N GLU A 16 -3.04 -4.82 -7.39
CA GLU A 16 -3.32 -5.10 -8.79
C GLU A 16 -3.87 -3.88 -9.53
N MET A 17 -4.67 -3.04 -8.85
CA MET A 17 -5.15 -1.80 -9.46
C MET A 17 -4.00 -0.87 -9.85
N VAL A 18 -2.92 -0.82 -9.08
CA VAL A 18 -1.72 -0.04 -9.44
C VAL A 18 -1.09 -0.59 -10.73
N ASN A 19 -0.98 -1.91 -10.87
CA ASN A 19 -0.44 -2.53 -12.08
C ASN A 19 -1.31 -2.23 -13.31
N VAL A 20 -2.62 -2.40 -13.17
CA VAL A 20 -3.61 -2.16 -14.24
C VAL A 20 -3.61 -0.69 -14.69
N GLU A 21 -3.42 0.24 -13.76
CA GLU A 21 -3.37 1.68 -14.03
C GLU A 21 -2.06 2.12 -14.72
N LEU A 22 -0.96 1.42 -14.49
CA LEU A 22 0.36 1.82 -14.99
C LEU A 22 0.55 1.60 -16.49
N ASP A 23 0.01 0.52 -17.06
CA ASP A 23 0.11 0.27 -18.51
C ASP A 23 -0.47 1.41 -19.36
N PRO A 24 -1.76 1.80 -19.20
CA PRO A 24 -2.33 2.89 -19.99
C PRO A 24 -1.67 4.24 -19.69
N PHE A 25 -1.23 4.46 -18.45
CA PHE A 25 -0.49 5.67 -18.08
C PHE A 25 0.83 5.78 -18.86
N LEU A 26 1.62 4.71 -18.91
CA LEU A 26 2.90 4.69 -19.61
C LEU A 26 2.71 4.85 -21.12
N ASP A 27 1.67 4.23 -21.69
CA ASP A 27 1.31 4.38 -23.10
C ASP A 27 0.96 5.83 -23.46
N LEU A 28 0.13 6.51 -22.66
CA LEU A 28 -0.22 7.91 -22.85
C LEU A 28 0.99 8.83 -22.65
N PHE A 29 1.79 8.57 -21.61
CA PHE A 29 2.99 9.35 -21.34
C PHE A 29 3.99 9.28 -22.49
N SER A 30 4.15 8.12 -23.12
CA SER A 30 5.01 7.95 -24.30
C SER A 30 4.56 8.76 -25.52
N GLN A 31 3.27 9.11 -25.60
CA GLN A 31 2.67 9.93 -26.65
C GLN A 31 2.75 11.43 -26.33
N GLY A 32 3.28 11.80 -25.16
CA GLY A 32 3.38 13.18 -24.68
C GLY A 32 2.15 13.65 -23.91
N ASP A 33 1.19 12.77 -23.63
CA ASP A 33 -0.01 13.07 -22.87
C ASP A 33 0.17 12.69 -21.40
N PHE A 34 -0.23 13.60 -20.51
CA PHE A 34 -0.11 13.39 -19.07
C PHE A 34 -1.47 13.14 -18.43
N ASP A 35 -1.66 11.92 -17.91
CA ASP A 35 -2.89 11.53 -17.21
C ASP A 35 -2.77 11.73 -15.69
N GLU A 36 -3.14 12.94 -15.25
CA GLU A 36 -3.21 13.30 -13.83
C GLU A 36 -4.16 12.42 -13.01
N LEU A 37 -5.24 11.92 -13.61
CA LEU A 37 -6.24 11.14 -12.90
C LEU A 37 -5.64 9.79 -12.50
N THR A 38 -4.93 9.16 -13.42
CA THR A 38 -4.25 7.89 -13.17
C THR A 38 -3.18 8.03 -12.09
N VAL A 39 -2.37 9.10 -12.09
CA VAL A 39 -1.40 9.35 -11.01
C VAL A 39 -2.09 9.49 -9.64
N LYS A 40 -3.24 10.18 -9.58
CA LYS A 40 -4.01 10.30 -8.34
C LYS A 40 -4.46 8.92 -7.85
N HIS A 41 -4.99 8.08 -8.72
CA HIS A 41 -5.43 6.75 -8.34
C HIS A 41 -4.28 5.85 -7.88
N ILE A 42 -3.14 5.87 -8.58
CA ILE A 42 -1.94 5.13 -8.16
C ILE A 42 -1.53 5.53 -6.73
N ILE A 43 -1.51 6.83 -6.40
CA ILE A 43 -1.20 7.31 -5.04
C ILE A 43 -2.21 6.77 -4.01
N LEU A 44 -3.50 6.81 -4.33
CA LEU A 44 -4.57 6.33 -3.45
C LEU A 44 -4.46 4.81 -3.22
N ASN A 45 -4.26 4.04 -4.28
CA ASN A 45 -4.16 2.59 -4.24
C ASN A 45 -2.88 2.14 -3.51
N LEU A 46 -1.73 2.78 -3.75
CA LEU A 46 -0.51 2.51 -2.99
C LEU A 46 -0.66 2.87 -1.50
N ALA A 47 -1.31 3.99 -1.16
CA ALA A 47 -1.56 4.38 0.22
C ALA A 47 -2.50 3.39 0.95
N ASN A 48 -3.52 2.90 0.27
CA ASN A 48 -4.41 1.86 0.81
C ASN A 48 -3.68 0.54 0.97
N CYS A 49 -2.90 0.13 -0.03
CA CYS A 49 -2.10 -1.09 -0.01
C CYS A 49 -1.16 -1.12 1.20
N ILE A 50 -0.34 -0.07 1.41
CA ILE A 50 0.58 -0.02 2.56
C ILE A 50 -0.16 -0.06 3.89
N GLU A 51 -1.29 0.65 4.01
CA GLU A 51 -2.08 0.67 5.24
C GLU A 51 -2.64 -0.72 5.57
N LEU A 52 -3.18 -1.43 4.58
CA LEU A 52 -3.73 -2.76 4.78
C LEU A 52 -2.64 -3.81 5.06
N LEU A 53 -1.49 -3.74 4.38
CA LEU A 53 -0.36 -4.64 4.62
C LEU A 53 0.23 -4.47 6.03
N ILE A 54 0.38 -3.22 6.50
CA ILE A 54 0.82 -2.95 7.88
C ILE A 54 -0.16 -3.55 8.88
N LYS A 55 -1.47 -3.33 8.68
CA LYS A 55 -2.51 -3.87 9.57
C LYS A 55 -2.50 -5.40 9.56
N TYR A 56 -2.39 -6.02 8.39
CA TYR A 56 -2.27 -7.47 8.26
C TYR A 56 -1.11 -8.01 9.10
N ARG A 57 0.08 -7.41 8.95
CA ARG A 57 1.27 -7.87 9.69
C ARG A 57 1.15 -7.65 11.19
N LEU A 58 0.51 -6.57 11.64
CA LEU A 58 0.23 -6.31 13.05
C LEU A 58 -0.79 -7.31 13.63
N GLU A 59 -1.80 -7.67 12.86
CA GLU A 59 -2.82 -8.65 13.25
C GLU A 59 -2.22 -10.04 13.46
N GLN A 60 -1.20 -10.43 12.67
CA GLN A 60 -0.44 -11.67 12.89
C GLN A 60 0.26 -11.70 14.26
N GLU A 61 0.62 -10.54 14.79
CA GLU A 61 1.22 -10.42 16.14
C GLU A 61 0.11 -10.45 17.20
N HIS A 62 -0.85 -9.52 17.11
CA HIS A 62 -2.04 -9.52 17.94
C HIS A 62 -3.12 -8.59 17.38
N TRP A 63 -4.37 -9.06 17.35
CA TRP A 63 -5.51 -8.32 16.79
C TRP A 63 -5.75 -6.94 17.40
N THR A 64 -5.37 -6.69 18.67
CA THR A 64 -5.53 -5.36 19.26
C THR A 64 -4.63 -4.32 18.59
N LEU A 65 -3.53 -4.72 17.98
CA LEU A 65 -2.54 -3.83 17.38
C LEU A 65 -3.05 -3.10 16.14
N ILE A 66 -4.22 -3.45 15.60
CA ILE A 66 -4.85 -2.68 14.52
C ILE A 66 -5.78 -1.58 15.02
N PHE A 67 -6.03 -1.46 16.33
CA PHE A 67 -6.82 -0.37 16.92
C PHE A 67 -5.98 0.89 17.08
N SER A 68 -6.53 2.08 16.77
CA SER A 68 -5.85 3.35 17.04
C SER A 68 -5.49 3.52 18.52
N ASP A 69 -6.41 3.17 19.42
CA ASP A 69 -6.22 3.15 20.88
C ASP A 69 -6.41 1.73 21.43
N LEU A 70 -5.32 1.14 21.91
CA LEU A 70 -5.29 -0.23 22.44
C LEU A 70 -6.21 -0.40 23.66
N ASN A 71 -6.41 0.65 24.46
CA ASN A 71 -7.25 0.57 25.67
C ASN A 71 -8.74 0.53 25.36
N LYS A 72 -9.13 0.89 24.12
CA LYS A 72 -10.51 0.82 23.63
C LYS A 72 -10.79 -0.45 22.84
N ALA A 73 -9.81 -1.34 22.69
CA ALA A 73 -9.95 -2.53 21.90
C ALA A 73 -11.00 -3.49 22.52
N LYS A 74 -12.06 -3.76 21.76
CA LYS A 74 -13.07 -4.76 22.11
C LYS A 74 -13.08 -5.82 21.03
N TYR A 75 -13.06 -7.08 21.45
CA TYR A 75 -13.08 -8.19 20.51
C TYR A 75 -14.37 -8.23 19.68
N SER A 76 -15.50 -7.79 20.24
CA SER A 76 -16.77 -7.63 19.51
C SER A 76 -16.64 -6.67 18.33
N ASP A 77 -15.99 -5.53 18.54
CA ASP A 77 -15.85 -4.45 17.55
C ASP A 77 -14.87 -4.88 16.45
N TYR A 78 -13.82 -5.61 16.84
CA TYR A 78 -12.89 -6.26 15.91
C TYR A 78 -13.58 -7.23 14.96
N LEU A 79 -14.44 -8.13 15.49
CA LEU A 79 -15.13 -9.15 14.67
C LEU A 79 -16.05 -8.55 13.59
N VAL A 80 -16.56 -7.34 13.80
CA VAL A 80 -17.45 -6.65 12.86
C VAL A 80 -16.77 -5.51 12.09
N GLY A 81 -15.49 -5.24 12.36
CA GLY A 81 -14.74 -4.16 11.71
C GLY A 81 -15.14 -2.74 12.12
N ASP A 82 -15.95 -2.56 13.18
CA ASP A 82 -16.48 -1.26 13.59
C ASP A 82 -15.62 -0.63 14.68
N PHE A 83 -14.44 -0.15 14.28
CA PHE A 83 -13.50 0.51 15.18
C PHE A 83 -12.61 1.51 14.43
N ILE A 84 -12.04 2.46 15.17
CA ILE A 84 -11.04 3.37 14.62
C ILE A 84 -9.70 2.64 14.54
N SER A 85 -9.26 2.30 13.34
CA SER A 85 -8.01 1.58 13.12
C SER A 85 -6.77 2.47 13.26
N VAL A 86 -5.62 1.84 13.47
CA VAL A 86 -4.30 2.49 13.49
C VAL A 86 -3.98 3.13 12.13
N ASP A 87 -3.38 4.32 12.16
CA ASP A 87 -2.86 4.99 10.96
C ASP A 87 -1.50 4.42 10.53
N VAL A 88 -1.08 4.70 9.29
CA VAL A 88 0.18 4.18 8.71
C VAL A 88 1.40 4.49 9.58
N LYS A 89 1.55 5.73 10.09
CA LYS A 89 2.74 6.12 10.85
C LYS A 89 2.79 5.41 12.19
N SER A 90 1.67 5.38 12.90
CA SER A 90 1.54 4.65 14.17
C SER A 90 1.72 3.15 13.97
N GLY A 91 1.21 2.60 12.86
CA GLY A 91 1.36 1.20 12.49
C GLY A 91 2.81 0.81 12.22
N ILE A 92 3.55 1.61 11.45
CA ILE A 92 5.01 1.42 11.23
C ILE A 92 5.77 1.45 12.56
N LEU A 93 5.42 2.37 13.46
CA LEU A 93 6.06 2.46 14.77
C LEU A 93 5.79 1.19 15.61
N ARG A 94 4.59 0.62 15.53
CA ARG A 94 4.25 -0.65 16.19
C ARG A 94 5.00 -1.83 15.58
N LEU A 95 5.09 -1.93 14.24
CA LEU A 95 5.89 -2.96 13.59
C LEU A 95 7.34 -2.92 14.07
N LYS A 96 7.92 -1.72 14.17
CA LYS A 96 9.29 -1.54 14.67
C LYS A 96 9.45 -1.90 16.14
N ASN A 97 8.58 -1.38 17.01
CA ASN A 97 8.79 -1.44 18.46
C ASN A 97 8.21 -2.70 19.12
N ILE A 98 7.20 -3.31 18.51
CA ILE A 98 6.48 -4.47 19.06
C ILE A 98 6.83 -5.72 18.27
N CYS A 99 6.77 -5.67 16.93
CA CYS A 99 7.14 -6.81 16.08
C CYS A 99 8.66 -6.87 15.78
N GLU A 100 9.46 -6.00 16.40
CA GLU A 100 10.93 -5.90 16.25
C GLU A 100 11.42 -5.82 14.79
N MET A 101 10.58 -5.30 13.90
CA MET A 101 10.85 -5.23 12.48
C MET A 101 11.90 -4.17 12.15
N LYS A 102 12.92 -4.55 11.38
CA LYS A 102 14.00 -3.65 10.94
C LYS A 102 13.74 -2.99 9.58
N TYR A 103 12.59 -3.26 8.98
CA TYR A 103 12.16 -2.69 7.71
C TYR A 103 11.91 -1.18 7.82
N VAL A 104 12.30 -0.42 6.79
CA VAL A 104 12.16 1.05 6.75
C VAL A 104 11.27 1.45 5.58
N PHE A 105 10.21 2.20 5.90
CA PHE A 105 9.23 2.70 4.92
C PHE A 105 9.47 4.18 4.65
N THR A 106 10.39 4.54 3.76
CA THR A 106 10.69 5.95 3.47
C THR A 106 9.74 6.50 2.41
N ALA A 107 9.74 5.89 1.23
CA ALA A 107 8.90 6.31 0.10
C ALA A 107 7.42 6.04 0.38
N SER A 108 7.09 4.94 1.04
CA SER A 108 5.72 4.61 1.41
C SER A 108 5.11 5.65 2.37
N ILE A 109 5.93 6.26 3.25
CA ILE A 109 5.49 7.40 4.07
C ILE A 109 5.19 8.63 3.21
N HIS A 110 5.96 8.90 2.15
CA HIS A 110 5.66 9.98 1.21
C HIS A 110 4.34 9.74 0.50
N ILE A 111 4.08 8.52 0.02
CA ILE A 111 2.79 8.17 -0.60
C ILE A 111 1.62 8.42 0.35
N TYR A 112 1.72 7.98 1.60
CA TYR A 112 0.72 8.27 2.63
C TYR A 112 0.48 9.79 2.81
N GLN A 113 1.56 10.59 2.80
CA GLN A 113 1.45 12.05 2.88
C GLN A 113 0.81 12.65 1.63
N TYR A 114 1.13 12.15 0.44
CA TYR A 114 0.50 12.59 -0.81
C TYR A 114 -0.99 12.28 -0.82
N ARG A 115 -1.40 11.08 -0.39
CA ARG A 115 -2.82 10.75 -0.19
C ARG A 115 -3.49 11.75 0.74
N ASN A 116 -2.90 12.06 1.89
CA ASN A 116 -3.50 13.03 2.82
C ASN A 116 -3.63 14.43 2.19
N ARG A 117 -2.61 14.89 1.46
CA ARG A 117 -2.67 16.17 0.74
C ARG A 117 -3.72 16.16 -0.36
N LEU A 118 -3.89 15.07 -1.10
CA LEU A 118 -4.97 14.90 -2.09
C LEU A 118 -6.35 15.03 -1.45
N MET A 119 -6.59 14.35 -0.33
CA MET A 119 -7.86 14.42 0.41
C MET A 119 -8.18 15.82 0.93
N HIS A 120 -7.14 16.65 1.13
CA HIS A 120 -7.28 18.04 1.57
C HIS A 120 -7.05 19.06 0.45
N TYR A 121 -7.02 18.65 -0.82
CA TYR A 121 -6.85 19.53 -1.98
C TYR A 121 -5.58 20.41 -1.95
N THR A 122 -4.50 19.89 -1.34
CA THR A 122 -3.24 20.62 -1.10
C THR A 122 -2.00 19.93 -1.69
N LEU A 123 -2.17 18.92 -2.53
CA LEU A 123 -1.03 18.25 -3.15
C LEU A 123 -0.35 19.19 -4.14
N ASN A 124 0.80 19.73 -3.74
CA ASN A 124 1.71 20.52 -4.56
C ASN A 124 3.08 19.82 -4.57
N GLY A 125 3.64 19.60 -5.76
CA GLY A 125 4.92 18.93 -5.96
C GLY A 125 5.27 18.85 -7.45
N THR A 126 6.51 18.54 -7.79
CA THR A 126 6.86 18.28 -9.19
C THR A 126 6.55 16.84 -9.54
N PHE A 127 6.14 16.62 -10.79
CA PHE A 127 5.86 15.29 -11.31
C PHE A 127 7.05 14.32 -11.12
N ASP A 128 8.28 14.79 -11.38
CA ASP A 128 9.50 14.01 -11.18
C ASP A 128 9.70 13.49 -9.75
N HIS A 129 9.44 14.31 -8.73
CA HIS A 129 9.53 13.84 -7.35
C HIS A 129 8.45 12.81 -7.04
N ILE A 130 7.21 13.05 -7.50
CA ILE A 130 6.08 12.14 -7.24
C ILE A 130 6.31 10.77 -7.89
N ILE A 131 6.76 10.72 -9.15
CA ILE A 131 7.03 9.47 -9.85
C ILE A 131 8.18 8.69 -9.20
N LYS A 132 9.25 9.37 -8.77
CA LYS A 132 10.36 8.73 -8.05
C LYS A 132 9.91 8.13 -6.71
N ASP A 133 9.05 8.83 -5.98
CA ASP A 133 8.47 8.30 -4.74
C ASP A 133 7.52 7.13 -5.01
N ILE A 134 6.69 7.19 -6.07
CA ILE A 134 5.83 6.06 -6.49
C ILE A 134 6.68 4.83 -6.79
N ALA A 135 7.68 4.96 -7.66
CA ALA A 135 8.57 3.86 -8.01
C ALA A 135 9.31 3.27 -6.80
N SER A 136 9.74 4.13 -5.88
CA SER A 136 10.46 3.70 -4.68
C SER A 136 9.52 3.03 -3.67
N ALA A 137 8.29 3.52 -3.52
CA ALA A 137 7.27 2.90 -2.67
C ALA A 137 6.84 1.54 -3.21
N MET A 138 6.74 1.37 -4.53
CA MET A 138 6.48 0.07 -5.15
C MET A 138 7.59 -0.94 -4.81
N GLN A 139 8.86 -0.53 -4.83
CA GLN A 139 9.96 -1.39 -4.39
C GLN A 139 9.88 -1.72 -2.90
N GLU A 140 9.56 -0.73 -2.06
CA GLU A 140 9.41 -0.95 -0.62
C GLU A 140 8.28 -1.94 -0.33
N ILE A 141 7.12 -1.76 -0.95
CA ILE A 141 5.97 -2.65 -0.78
C ILE A 141 6.31 -4.06 -1.27
N ALA A 142 6.93 -4.20 -2.45
CA ALA A 142 7.34 -5.50 -2.97
C ALA A 142 8.28 -6.24 -2.01
N GLU A 143 9.27 -5.56 -1.45
CA GLU A 143 10.20 -6.14 -0.49
C GLU A 143 9.53 -6.47 0.85
N PHE A 144 8.66 -5.59 1.35
CA PHE A 144 7.92 -5.80 2.59
C PHE A 144 7.01 -7.03 2.48
N VAL A 145 6.26 -7.15 1.36
CA VAL A 145 5.39 -8.31 1.15
C VAL A 145 6.20 -9.60 1.12
N GLU A 146 7.30 -9.62 0.37
CA GLU A 146 8.14 -10.82 0.21
C GLU A 146 8.80 -11.26 1.53
N LYS A 147 9.20 -10.32 2.39
CA LYS A 147 9.93 -10.65 3.63
C LYS A 147 9.02 -10.89 4.82
N GLU A 148 7.90 -10.18 4.92
CA GLU A 148 7.14 -10.08 6.17
C GLU A 148 5.70 -10.58 6.05
N VAL A 149 5.16 -10.72 4.84
CA VAL A 149 3.73 -11.00 4.63
C VAL A 149 3.51 -12.35 3.96
N ILE A 150 4.32 -12.69 2.94
CA ILE A 150 4.03 -13.79 2.01
C ILE A 150 3.91 -15.15 2.70
N GLU A 151 4.74 -15.44 3.71
CA GLU A 151 4.72 -16.73 4.41
C GLU A 151 3.45 -16.93 5.23
N ALA A 152 2.88 -15.83 5.73
CA ALA A 152 1.63 -15.86 6.51
C ALA A 152 0.39 -15.95 5.60
N LEU A 153 0.52 -15.68 4.29
CA LEU A 153 -0.61 -15.77 3.36
C LEU A 153 -1.01 -17.24 3.11
N PRO A 154 -2.31 -17.52 2.90
CA PRO A 154 -2.76 -18.81 2.39
C PRO A 154 -2.03 -19.17 1.09
N LYS A 155 -1.61 -20.43 0.94
CA LYS A 155 -0.86 -20.91 -0.24
C LYS A 155 -1.49 -20.53 -1.58
N GLN A 156 -2.81 -20.50 -1.66
CA GLN A 156 -3.53 -20.14 -2.88
C GLN A 156 -3.34 -18.66 -3.25
N ALA A 157 -3.23 -17.76 -2.26
CA ALA A 157 -3.05 -16.33 -2.46
C ALA A 157 -1.58 -15.94 -2.68
N GLN A 158 -0.62 -16.76 -2.21
CA GLN A 158 0.82 -16.47 -2.35
C GLN A 158 1.21 -16.24 -3.81
N LYS A 159 0.68 -17.04 -4.74
CA LYS A 159 0.97 -16.91 -6.17
C LYS A 159 0.50 -15.57 -6.73
N ASP A 160 -0.69 -15.12 -6.34
CA ASP A 160 -1.27 -13.88 -6.83
C ASP A 160 -0.43 -12.68 -6.36
N PHE A 161 -0.09 -12.65 -5.07
CA PHE A 161 0.83 -11.66 -4.51
C PHE A 161 2.22 -11.70 -5.15
N GLN A 162 2.77 -12.88 -5.45
CA GLN A 162 4.06 -13.01 -6.13
C GLN A 162 4.04 -12.36 -7.53
N ASN A 163 2.93 -12.52 -8.27
CA ASN A 163 2.78 -11.87 -9.57
C ASN A 163 2.75 -10.36 -9.40
N SER A 164 1.92 -9.82 -8.49
CA SER A 164 1.85 -8.37 -8.27
C SER A 164 3.18 -7.79 -7.78
N ILE A 165 3.96 -8.52 -6.97
CA ILE A 165 5.32 -8.14 -6.56
C ILE A 165 6.26 -8.06 -7.76
N ALA A 166 6.19 -9.04 -8.68
CA ALA A 166 7.01 -9.05 -9.88
C ALA A 166 6.70 -7.85 -10.78
N ASP A 167 5.42 -7.52 -10.94
CA ASP A 167 4.98 -6.34 -11.69
C ASP A 167 5.39 -5.04 -11.01
N TYR A 168 5.27 -4.94 -9.67
CA TYR A 168 5.76 -3.78 -8.92
C TYR A 168 7.25 -3.53 -9.17
N ARG A 169 8.06 -4.58 -9.18
CA ARG A 169 9.50 -4.47 -9.47
C ARG A 169 9.75 -4.03 -10.91
N LYS A 170 9.04 -4.61 -11.87
CA LYS A 170 9.13 -4.24 -13.30
C LYS A 170 8.78 -2.76 -13.50
N TYR A 171 7.61 -2.33 -13.04
CA TYR A 171 7.16 -0.96 -13.23
C TYR A 171 8.01 0.05 -12.46
N ALA A 172 8.49 -0.29 -11.26
CA ALA A 172 9.39 0.60 -10.54
C ALA A 172 10.70 0.88 -11.30
N VAL A 173 11.21 -0.09 -12.06
CA VAL A 173 12.37 0.13 -12.95
C VAL A 173 11.98 1.08 -14.09
N ILE A 174 10.87 0.81 -14.78
CA ILE A 174 10.38 1.64 -15.89
C ILE A 174 10.18 3.10 -15.45
N LEU A 175 9.48 3.31 -14.32
CA LEU A 175 9.19 4.64 -13.79
C LEU A 175 10.47 5.42 -13.41
N LYS A 176 11.53 4.73 -12.94
CA LYS A 176 12.82 5.36 -12.63
C LYS A 176 13.60 5.79 -13.88
N GLU A 177 13.34 5.14 -15.01
CA GLU A 177 13.99 5.41 -16.30
C GLU A 177 13.20 6.42 -17.15
N LEU A 178 12.01 6.84 -16.72
CA LEU A 178 11.25 7.88 -17.39
C LEU A 178 12.10 9.16 -17.50
N LYS A 179 12.27 9.64 -18.73
CA LYS A 179 12.89 10.93 -19.01
C LYS A 179 11.83 11.99 -18.81
N LEU A 180 11.91 12.66 -17.67
CA LEU A 180 10.98 13.71 -17.24
C LEU A 180 11.50 15.10 -17.59
#